data_AF-A0A820LIH7-F1
#
_entry.id   AF-A0A820LIH7-F1
#
_cell.length_a   1.000
_cell.length_b   1.000
_cell.length_c   1.000
_cell.angle_alpha   90.00
_cell.angle_beta   90.00
_cell.angle_gamma   90.00
#
_symmetry.space_group_name_H-M   'P 1'
#
loop_
_entity.id
_entity.type
_entity.pdbx_description
1 polymer ?
#
loop_
_entity_poly.entity_id
_entity_poly.type
_entity_poly.pdbx_seq_one_letter_code
_entity_poly.pdbx_strand_id
1 'polypeptide(L)'
;QLPLEIESIHIGKIQCSFILSSLLFRSSSSPAFIIKIEHVYIVIKDNIDESLGEEIIEENNENIKQNQLDLAEQELEKEFECFGEVQSSKWNIQRLFMSFFEKLKIDIIDVHINYKNSTGYTIGLTCDNIQISTEPFHDTINRQIFRINNLGIYLDINNSSAHSYILSLRNSMEISLKHNHFLVNQKEYHYEFECLINDLDIKCNIEQIRILINILHYQMLISDPSRPKSKISKQTARIWWR
;
A
#
# COMPACT_ATOMS: atom_id res chain seq x y z
N GLN A 1 -12.28 -7.34 -3.31
CA GLN A 1 -10.99 -7.73 -3.92
C GLN A 1 -10.87 -7.06 -5.28
N LEU A 2 -9.65 -6.75 -5.73
CA LEU A 2 -9.41 -6.29 -7.11
C LEU A 2 -9.30 -7.55 -8.01
N PRO A 3 -9.80 -7.52 -9.26
CA PRO A 3 -9.70 -8.66 -10.20
C PRO A 3 -8.30 -8.77 -10.80
N LEU A 4 -7.30 -8.91 -9.92
CA LEU A 4 -5.88 -8.90 -10.26
C LEU A 4 -5.21 -10.13 -9.67
N GLU A 5 -4.39 -10.81 -10.47
CA GLU A 5 -3.58 -11.94 -10.03
C GLU A 5 -2.11 -11.53 -10.01
N ILE A 6 -1.40 -11.92 -8.97
CA ILE A 6 0.05 -11.73 -8.88
C ILE A 6 0.71 -12.86 -9.68
N GLU A 7 1.25 -12.54 -10.85
CA GLU A 7 1.98 -13.48 -11.70
C GLU A 7 3.31 -13.89 -11.06
N SER A 8 4.05 -12.91 -10.51
CA SER A 8 5.30 -13.17 -9.81
C SER A 8 5.67 -12.06 -8.83
N ILE A 9 6.38 -12.44 -7.77
CA ILE A 9 7.04 -11.52 -6.84
C ILE A 9 8.49 -11.97 -6.72
N HIS A 10 9.41 -11.04 -6.94
CA HIS A 10 10.81 -11.20 -6.59
C HIS A 10 11.20 -10.15 -5.56
N ILE A 11 11.80 -10.62 -4.47
CA ILE A 11 12.39 -9.77 -3.44
C ILE A 11 13.84 -10.20 -3.33
N GLY A 12 14.76 -9.32 -3.70
CA GLY A 12 16.18 -9.65 -3.69
C GLY A 12 16.72 -9.83 -2.27
N LYS A 13 16.30 -8.96 -1.34
CA LYS A 13 16.79 -9.02 0.04
C LYS A 13 15.82 -8.39 1.04
N ILE A 14 15.68 -9.05 2.19
CA ILE A 14 14.96 -8.53 3.35
C ILE A 14 15.95 -8.50 4.52
N GLN A 15 16.07 -7.35 5.18
CA GLN A 15 16.84 -7.20 6.41
C GLN A 15 15.93 -6.66 7.51
N CYS A 16 15.83 -7.41 8.60
CA CYS A 16 15.13 -6.99 9.80
C CYS A 16 16.18 -6.65 10.87
N SER A 17 16.15 -5.43 11.38
CA SER A 17 17.02 -4.99 12.47
C SER A 17 16.18 -4.61 13.68
N PHE A 18 16.62 -5.05 14.84
CA PHE A 18 15.98 -4.74 16.11
C PHE A 18 16.95 -4.04 17.05
N ILE A 19 16.59 -2.84 17.49
CA ILE A 19 17.39 -1.99 18.37
C ILE A 19 16.75 -2.05 19.76
N LEU A 20 17.27 -2.94 20.60
CA LEU A 20 16.72 -3.19 21.93
C LEU A 20 16.73 -1.93 22.82
N SER A 21 17.76 -1.09 22.71
CA SER A 21 17.85 0.17 23.46
C SER A 21 16.69 1.10 23.12
N SER A 22 16.37 1.28 21.83
CA SER A 22 15.24 2.09 21.37
C SER A 22 13.89 1.55 21.85
N LEU A 23 13.74 0.25 22.09
CA LEU A 23 12.50 -0.32 22.64
C LEU A 23 12.29 0.06 24.10
N LEU A 24 13.35 -0.10 24.92
CA LEU A 24 13.31 0.07 26.37
C LEU A 24 13.19 1.53 26.81
N PHE A 25 13.74 2.47 26.03
CA PHE A 25 13.60 3.89 26.31
C PHE A 25 12.35 4.45 25.61
N ARG A 26 11.35 4.83 26.41
CA ARG A 26 10.09 5.42 25.90
C ARG A 26 10.26 6.85 25.37
N SER A 27 11.33 7.53 25.78
CA SER A 27 11.58 8.94 25.45
C SER A 27 12.33 9.13 24.14
N SER A 28 12.86 8.08 23.53
CA SER A 28 13.57 8.19 22.25
C SER A 28 12.58 8.04 21.10
N SER A 29 12.46 9.07 20.26
CA SER A 29 11.75 9.05 18.97
C SER A 29 12.41 8.16 17.92
N SER A 30 13.47 7.44 18.29
CA SER A 30 14.22 6.55 17.41
C SER A 30 13.45 5.26 17.13
N PRO A 31 13.49 4.77 15.89
CA PRO A 31 12.89 3.49 15.55
C PRO A 31 13.57 2.34 16.34
N ALA A 32 12.77 1.36 16.72
CA ALA A 32 13.22 0.14 17.38
C ALA A 32 13.21 -1.05 16.42
N PHE A 33 12.31 -1.03 15.43
CA PHE A 33 12.16 -2.06 14.42
C PHE A 33 12.42 -1.43 13.06
N ILE A 34 13.45 -1.90 12.36
CA ILE A 34 13.79 -1.41 11.02
C ILE A 34 13.70 -2.58 10.05
N ILE A 35 12.76 -2.50 9.12
CA ILE A 35 12.61 -3.46 8.04
C ILE A 35 13.12 -2.79 6.76
N LYS A 36 14.17 -3.36 6.18
CA LYS A 36 14.71 -2.91 4.90
C LYS A 36 14.46 -3.98 3.85
N ILE A 37 13.79 -3.61 2.76
CA ILE A 37 13.50 -4.50 1.64
C ILE A 37 14.19 -3.90 0.41
N GLU A 38 14.97 -4.70 -0.32
CA GLU A 38 15.70 -4.24 -1.51
C GLU A 38 15.31 -5.10 -2.72
N HIS A 39 15.23 -4.47 -3.89
CA HIS A 39 14.99 -5.12 -5.19
C HIS A 39 13.61 -5.80 -5.21
N VAL A 40 12.54 -5.00 -5.14
CA VAL A 40 11.15 -5.48 -5.14
C VAL A 40 10.58 -5.38 -6.54
N TYR A 41 10.40 -6.53 -7.18
CA TYR A 41 9.82 -6.65 -8.51
C TYR A 41 8.53 -7.45 -8.43
N ILE A 42 7.41 -6.82 -8.77
CA ILE A 42 6.08 -7.45 -8.74
C ILE A 42 5.50 -7.39 -10.13
N VAL A 43 5.03 -8.52 -10.63
CA VAL A 43 4.29 -8.59 -11.90
C VAL A 43 2.87 -9.04 -11.60
N ILE A 44 1.92 -8.24 -12.04
CA ILE A 44 0.48 -8.39 -11.87
C ILE A 44 -0.13 -8.59 -13.25
N LYS A 45 -1.10 -9.49 -13.38
CA LYS A 45 -1.88 -9.70 -14.60
C LYS A 45 -3.38 -9.60 -14.30
N ASP A 46 -4.17 -9.41 -15.34
CA ASP A 46 -5.63 -9.53 -15.23
C ASP A 46 -6.01 -10.96 -14.86
N ASN A 47 -6.93 -11.10 -13.90
CA ASN A 47 -7.66 -12.34 -13.71
C ASN A 47 -8.87 -12.32 -14.66
N ILE A 48 -8.67 -12.82 -15.88
CA ILE A 48 -9.76 -13.04 -16.81
C ILE A 48 -10.12 -14.50 -16.68
N ASP A 49 -11.22 -14.77 -15.99
CA ASP A 49 -11.80 -16.11 -15.91
C ASP A 49 -12.29 -16.51 -17.32
N GLU A 50 -11.39 -17.04 -18.15
CA GLU A 50 -11.72 -17.70 -19.41
C GLU A 50 -12.17 -19.15 -19.16
N SER A 51 -13.16 -19.38 -18.31
CA SER A 51 -13.86 -20.67 -18.26
C SER A 51 -15.18 -20.63 -17.49
N LEU A 52 -16.29 -20.48 -18.21
CA LEU A 52 -17.67 -20.80 -17.77
C LEU A 52 -17.87 -22.33 -17.55
N GLY A 53 -16.89 -23.02 -16.98
CA GLY A 53 -16.90 -24.47 -16.77
C GLY A 53 -16.07 -24.98 -15.58
N GLU A 54 -15.28 -24.13 -14.89
CA GLU A 54 -14.41 -24.53 -13.77
C GLU A 54 -14.84 -24.01 -12.38
N GLU A 55 -15.97 -23.29 -12.29
CA GLU A 55 -16.45 -22.67 -11.03
C GLU A 55 -16.61 -23.67 -9.85
N ILE A 56 -16.91 -24.94 -10.10
CA ILE A 56 -17.10 -25.97 -9.05
C ILE A 56 -15.75 -26.54 -8.56
N ILE A 57 -14.69 -26.46 -9.38
CA ILE A 57 -13.35 -26.94 -9.03
C ILE A 57 -12.58 -25.84 -8.30
N GLU A 58 -12.77 -24.59 -8.69
CA GLU A 58 -12.16 -23.42 -8.03
C GLU A 58 -12.77 -23.15 -6.65
N GLU A 59 -14.08 -23.24 -6.44
CA GLU A 59 -14.68 -23.12 -5.09
C GLU A 59 -14.12 -24.16 -4.11
N ASN A 60 -13.87 -25.39 -4.58
CA ASN A 60 -13.25 -26.41 -3.76
C ASN A 60 -11.77 -26.11 -3.48
N ASN A 61 -11.03 -25.61 -4.47
CA ASN A 61 -9.63 -25.24 -4.29
C ASN A 61 -9.44 -23.98 -3.44
N GLU A 62 -10.34 -23.00 -3.54
CA GLU A 62 -10.37 -21.83 -2.67
C GLU A 62 -10.73 -22.22 -1.25
N ASN A 63 -11.73 -23.08 -1.04
CA ASN A 63 -12.03 -23.63 0.29
C ASN A 63 -10.85 -24.43 0.86
N ILE A 64 -10.12 -25.19 0.04
CA ILE A 64 -8.92 -25.91 0.47
C ILE A 64 -7.80 -24.93 0.85
N LYS A 65 -7.58 -23.86 0.06
CA LYS A 65 -6.60 -22.81 0.37
C LYS A 65 -6.98 -22.01 1.62
N GLN A 66 -8.26 -21.70 1.80
CA GLN A 66 -8.80 -21.03 2.99
C GLN A 66 -8.58 -21.91 4.22
N ASN A 67 -8.92 -23.20 4.12
CA ASN A 67 -8.67 -24.17 5.19
C ASN A 67 -7.17 -24.36 5.48
N GLN A 68 -6.29 -24.25 4.47
CA GLN A 68 -4.84 -24.27 4.66
C GLN A 68 -4.32 -23.01 5.36
N LEU A 69 -4.88 -21.83 5.04
CA LEU A 69 -4.57 -20.58 5.74
C LEU A 69 -5.05 -20.62 7.19
N ASP A 70 -6.26 -21.11 7.43
CA ASP A 70 -6.81 -21.29 8.78
C ASP A 70 -5.98 -22.29 9.59
N LEU A 71 -5.49 -23.36 8.95
CA LEU A 71 -4.57 -24.32 9.57
C LEU A 71 -3.20 -23.70 9.87
N ALA A 72 -2.65 -22.91 8.95
CA ALA A 72 -1.38 -22.21 9.17
C ALA A 72 -1.50 -21.14 10.27
N GLU A 73 -2.62 -20.44 10.35
CA GLU A 73 -2.93 -19.50 11.42
C GLU A 73 -3.05 -20.22 12.77
N GLN A 74 -3.73 -21.38 12.82
CA GLN A 74 -3.81 -22.23 14.02
C GLN A 74 -2.46 -22.84 14.41
N GLU A 75 -1.61 -23.18 13.45
CA GLU A 75 -0.24 -23.67 13.71
C GLU A 75 0.63 -22.54 14.28
N LEU A 76 0.54 -21.33 13.72
CA LEU A 76 1.18 -20.14 14.27
C LEU A 76 0.70 -19.86 15.69
N GLU A 77 -0.61 -19.90 15.94
CA GLU A 77 -1.19 -19.75 17.29
C GLU A 77 -0.61 -20.78 18.28
N LYS A 78 -0.49 -22.05 17.87
CA LYS A 78 0.12 -23.11 18.68
C LYS A 78 1.62 -22.94 18.87
N GLU A 79 2.36 -22.45 17.87
CA GLU A 79 3.77 -22.12 18.02
C GLU A 79 3.95 -20.96 19.02
N PHE A 80 3.09 -19.95 18.98
CA PHE A 80 3.06 -18.88 19.98
C PHE A 80 2.68 -19.40 21.39
N GLU A 81 1.82 -20.42 21.50
CA GLU A 81 1.56 -21.12 22.77
C GLU A 81 2.78 -21.93 23.26
N CYS A 82 3.52 -22.58 22.36
CA CYS A 82 4.76 -23.29 22.67
C CYS A 82 5.91 -22.36 23.11
N PHE A 83 5.90 -21.09 22.69
CA PHE A 83 6.83 -20.07 23.18
C PHE A 83 6.50 -19.55 24.60
N GLY A 84 5.43 -20.03 25.22
CA GLY A 84 5.19 -19.69 26.62
C GLY A 84 3.95 -20.28 27.25
N GLU A 85 4.17 -21.12 28.26
CA GLU A 85 3.54 -20.92 29.57
C GLU A 85 3.89 -19.52 30.13
N VAL A 86 3.56 -18.46 29.40
CA VAL A 86 3.62 -17.10 29.89
C VAL A 86 2.18 -16.71 30.13
N GLN A 87 1.81 -16.56 31.41
CA GLN A 87 0.58 -15.88 31.84
C GLN A 87 0.61 -14.39 31.44
N SER A 88 0.93 -14.06 30.19
CA SER A 88 0.78 -12.73 29.64
C SER A 88 -0.64 -12.63 29.10
N SER A 89 -1.47 -11.85 29.79
CA SER A 89 -2.81 -11.50 29.33
C SER A 89 -2.77 -11.04 27.86
N LYS A 90 -3.82 -11.36 27.06
CA LYS A 90 -3.99 -10.90 25.66
C LYS A 90 -3.66 -9.41 25.45
N TRP A 91 -3.83 -8.61 26.50
CA TRP A 91 -3.50 -7.19 26.58
C TRP A 91 -2.00 -6.87 26.43
N ASN A 92 -1.10 -7.75 26.90
CA ASN A 92 0.34 -7.58 26.76
C ASN A 92 0.82 -7.79 25.31
N ILE A 93 0.23 -8.74 24.59
CA ILE A 93 0.51 -8.99 23.17
C ILE A 93 0.05 -7.80 22.33
N GLN A 94 -1.18 -7.30 22.55
CA GLN A 94 -1.70 -6.11 21.87
C GLN A 94 -0.82 -4.88 22.10
N ARG A 95 -0.34 -4.66 23.34
CA ARG A 95 0.59 -3.57 23.65
C ARG A 95 1.94 -3.72 22.96
N LEU A 96 2.43 -4.94 22.84
CA LEU A 96 3.68 -5.22 22.13
C LEU A 96 3.54 -4.94 20.63
N PHE A 97 2.42 -5.33 20.02
CA PHE A 97 2.11 -4.97 18.63
C PHE A 97 1.95 -3.46 18.42
N MET A 98 1.25 -2.76 19.32
CA MET A 98 1.15 -1.29 19.24
C MET A 98 2.52 -0.63 19.34
N SER A 99 3.35 -1.07 20.30
CA SER A 99 4.74 -0.57 20.42
C SER A 99 5.61 -0.93 19.22
N PHE A 100 5.33 -2.05 18.54
CA PHE A 100 6.00 -2.44 17.31
C PHE A 100 5.69 -1.44 16.20
N PHE A 101 4.41 -1.21 15.90
CA PHE A 101 3.99 -0.27 14.85
C PHE A 101 4.38 1.19 15.14
N GLU A 102 4.31 1.62 16.40
CA GLU A 102 4.74 2.97 16.80
C GLU A 102 6.24 3.23 16.54
N LYS A 103 7.07 2.19 16.66
CA LYS A 103 8.53 2.29 16.51
C LYS A 103 9.05 1.58 15.26
N LEU A 104 8.15 1.28 14.32
CA LEU A 104 8.46 0.64 13.05
C LEU A 104 8.94 1.69 12.05
N LYS A 105 10.06 1.37 11.39
CA LYS A 105 10.54 2.03 10.20
C LYS A 105 10.66 1.00 9.08
N ILE A 106 10.09 1.30 7.93
CA ILE A 106 10.20 0.48 6.73
C ILE A 106 10.91 1.29 5.66
N ASP A 107 11.98 0.75 5.09
CA ASP A 107 12.70 1.31 3.94
C ASP A 107 12.64 0.28 2.80
N ILE A 108 11.94 0.58 1.72
CA ILE A 108 11.83 -0.28 0.53
C ILE A 108 12.61 0.40 -0.60
N ILE A 109 13.64 -0.27 -1.12
CA ILE A 109 14.56 0.28 -2.12
C ILE A 109 14.42 -0.49 -3.42
N ASP A 110 14.45 0.23 -4.53
CA ASP A 110 14.35 -0.29 -5.89
C ASP A 110 13.06 -1.09 -6.08
N VAL A 111 11.95 -0.36 -6.24
CA VAL A 111 10.62 -0.93 -6.39
C VAL A 111 10.19 -0.80 -7.84
N HIS A 112 9.78 -1.92 -8.41
CA HIS A 112 9.20 -1.99 -9.74
C HIS A 112 7.95 -2.88 -9.71
N ILE A 113 6.79 -2.26 -9.87
CA ILE A 113 5.51 -2.94 -9.95
C ILE A 113 5.00 -2.79 -11.37
N ASN A 114 4.78 -3.92 -12.03
CA ASN A 114 4.31 -3.99 -13.40
C ASN A 114 2.94 -4.68 -13.42
N TYR A 115 1.97 -4.05 -14.06
CA TYR A 115 0.69 -4.62 -14.41
C TYR A 115 0.61 -4.83 -15.93
N LYS A 116 0.43 -6.09 -16.34
CA LYS A 116 0.25 -6.52 -17.72
C LYS A 116 -1.24 -6.76 -17.98
N ASN A 117 -1.82 -6.02 -18.92
CA ASN A 117 -3.18 -6.25 -19.33
C ASN A 117 -3.25 -7.28 -20.47
N SER A 118 -4.33 -8.08 -20.52
CA SER A 118 -4.59 -9.03 -21.61
C SER A 118 -4.68 -8.38 -23.00
N THR A 119 -5.08 -7.12 -23.07
CA THR A 119 -5.19 -6.32 -24.29
C THR A 119 -3.85 -5.80 -24.83
N GLY A 120 -2.73 -6.11 -24.16
CA GLY A 120 -1.38 -5.93 -24.69
C GLY A 120 -0.68 -4.62 -24.30
N TYR A 121 -1.25 -3.83 -23.39
CA TYR A 121 -0.55 -2.70 -22.76
C TYR A 121 -0.04 -3.07 -21.37
N THR A 122 1.00 -2.35 -20.93
CA THR A 122 1.66 -2.56 -19.65
C THR A 122 1.69 -1.25 -18.88
N ILE A 123 1.19 -1.23 -17.65
CA ILE A 123 1.30 -0.08 -16.75
C ILE A 123 2.28 -0.46 -15.67
N GLY A 124 3.26 0.39 -15.39
CA GLY A 124 4.11 0.15 -14.24
C GLY A 124 4.39 1.38 -13.42
N LEU A 125 4.78 1.10 -12.19
CA LEU A 125 5.20 2.03 -11.18
C LEU A 125 6.63 1.66 -10.79
N THR A 126 7.51 2.64 -10.84
CA THR A 126 8.90 2.50 -10.41
C THR A 126 9.21 3.57 -9.38
N CYS A 127 9.96 3.24 -8.34
CA CYS A 127 10.54 4.25 -7.47
C CYS A 127 11.82 3.73 -6.82
N ASP A 128 12.74 4.65 -6.55
CA ASP A 128 14.05 4.28 -5.99
C ASP A 128 13.93 3.92 -4.52
N ASN A 129 13.04 4.59 -3.79
CA ASN A 129 12.92 4.44 -2.36
C ASN A 129 11.51 4.82 -1.86
N ILE A 130 10.93 3.95 -1.03
CA ILE A 130 9.74 4.19 -0.22
C ILE A 130 10.13 4.07 1.24
N GLN A 131 9.95 5.14 2.00
CA GLN A 131 10.22 5.17 3.43
C GLN A 131 8.91 5.37 4.19
N ILE A 132 8.68 4.53 5.18
CA ILE A 132 7.56 4.63 6.10
C ILE A 132 8.15 4.77 7.49
N SER A 133 7.83 5.86 8.17
CA SER A 133 8.29 6.09 9.53
C SER A 133 7.23 6.81 10.34
N THR A 134 7.17 6.47 11.62
CA THR A 134 6.38 7.21 12.60
C THR A 134 7.28 8.28 13.21
N GLU A 135 6.92 9.55 13.05
CA GLU A 135 7.59 10.70 13.67
C GLU A 135 6.67 11.30 14.75
N PRO A 136 7.22 11.72 15.91
CA PRO A 136 6.43 12.42 16.92
C PRO A 136 6.02 13.79 16.39
N PHE A 137 4.75 14.15 16.52
CA PHE A 137 4.19 15.43 16.08
C PHE A 137 3.47 16.08 17.26
N HIS A 138 4.18 16.93 18.00
CA HIS A 138 3.75 17.44 19.32
C HIS A 138 3.57 16.33 20.37
N ASP A 139 3.53 16.70 21.65
CA ASP A 139 3.66 15.78 22.81
C ASP A 139 2.60 14.66 22.91
N THR A 140 1.57 14.65 22.03
CA THR A 140 0.43 13.71 22.12
C THR A 140 0.01 13.06 20.79
N ILE A 141 0.60 13.41 19.66
CA ILE A 141 0.17 12.90 18.34
C ILE A 141 1.37 12.29 17.61
N ASN A 142 1.16 11.09 17.06
CA ASN A 142 2.12 10.46 16.15
C ASN A 142 1.71 10.78 14.70
N ARG A 143 2.68 11.18 13.88
CA ARG A 143 2.51 11.40 12.45
C ARG A 143 3.19 10.26 11.71
N GLN A 144 2.43 9.52 10.92
CA GLN A 144 3.01 8.54 10.01
C GLN A 144 3.38 9.25 8.71
N ILE A 145 4.65 9.19 8.36
CA ILE A 145 5.18 9.82 7.16
C ILE A 145 5.56 8.73 6.17
N PHE A 146 5.09 8.90 4.93
CA PHE A 146 5.41 8.09 3.78
C PHE A 146 6.17 8.98 2.80
N ARG A 147 7.44 8.68 2.54
CA ARG A 147 8.27 9.39 1.56
C ARG A 147 8.55 8.47 0.40
N ILE A 148 8.19 8.90 -0.80
CA ILE A 148 8.44 8.19 -2.05
C ILE A 148 9.35 9.07 -2.89
N ASN A 149 10.53 8.55 -3.23
CA ASN A 149 11.51 9.29 -4.02
C ASN A 149 11.61 8.71 -5.43
N ASN A 150 11.75 9.60 -6.40
CA ASN A 150 11.84 9.28 -7.83
C ASN A 150 10.69 8.38 -8.29
N LEU A 151 9.46 8.73 -7.92
CA LEU A 151 8.26 8.05 -8.39
C LEU A 151 8.10 8.27 -9.90
N GLY A 152 8.11 7.17 -10.64
CA GLY A 152 7.82 7.11 -12.06
C GLY A 152 6.60 6.22 -12.32
N ILE A 153 5.78 6.63 -13.28
CA ILE A 153 4.67 5.83 -13.79
C ILE A 153 4.83 5.78 -15.29
N TYR A 154 4.83 4.58 -15.86
CA TYR A 154 4.95 4.38 -17.30
C TYR A 154 3.76 3.60 -17.84
N LEU A 155 3.48 3.84 -19.13
CA LEU A 155 2.50 3.08 -19.88
C LEU A 155 3.12 2.71 -21.22
N ASP A 156 3.35 1.41 -21.39
CA ASP A 156 3.99 0.84 -22.56
C ASP A 156 2.96 0.15 -23.45
N ILE A 157 3.15 0.34 -24.75
CA ILE A 157 2.32 -0.22 -25.81
C ILE A 157 3.28 -1.03 -26.68
N ASN A 158 3.19 -2.35 -26.59
CA ASN A 158 4.13 -3.34 -27.11
C ASN A 158 5.46 -3.43 -26.32
N ASN A 159 6.10 -4.60 -26.37
CA ASN A 159 7.35 -4.95 -25.66
C ASN A 159 8.59 -4.16 -26.16
N SER A 160 8.52 -2.83 -26.11
CA SER A 160 9.68 -1.95 -26.25
C SER A 160 10.65 -2.22 -25.10
N SER A 161 11.96 -2.15 -25.39
CA SER A 161 13.00 -2.28 -24.36
C SER A 161 13.10 -1.05 -23.44
N ALA A 162 12.43 0.05 -23.78
CA ALA A 162 12.42 1.29 -23.00
C ALA A 162 11.00 1.69 -22.61
N HIS A 163 10.83 2.04 -21.32
CA HIS A 163 9.57 2.49 -20.74
C HIS A 163 9.20 3.90 -21.19
N SER A 164 7.94 4.08 -21.58
CA SER A 164 7.32 5.36 -21.92
C SER A 164 6.68 5.97 -20.68
N TYR A 165 7.46 6.74 -19.93
CA TYR A 165 7.02 7.38 -18.69
C TYR A 165 5.95 8.47 -18.92
N ILE A 166 4.80 8.30 -18.27
CA ILE A 166 3.78 9.34 -18.09
C ILE A 166 4.21 10.31 -17.01
N LEU A 167 4.67 9.76 -15.88
CA LEU A 167 5.24 10.48 -14.76
C LEU A 167 6.73 10.17 -14.72
N SER A 168 7.57 11.20 -14.87
CA SER A 168 9.02 11.01 -14.93
C SER A 168 9.64 10.67 -13.56
N LEU A 169 10.78 9.97 -13.56
CA LEU A 169 11.57 9.60 -12.37
C LEU A 169 12.28 10.80 -11.70
N ARG A 170 11.53 11.85 -11.37
CA ARG A 170 12.01 13.04 -10.66
C ARG A 170 11.06 13.49 -9.56
N ASN A 171 9.87 12.90 -9.52
CA ASN A 171 8.85 13.22 -8.56
C ASN A 171 9.24 12.66 -7.20
N SER A 172 9.25 13.51 -6.19
CA SER A 172 9.26 13.09 -4.80
C SER A 172 7.91 13.43 -4.20
N MET A 173 7.33 12.47 -3.49
CA MET A 173 6.04 12.59 -2.82
C MET A 173 6.23 12.32 -1.34
N GLU A 174 5.80 13.25 -0.50
CA GLU A 174 5.67 13.02 0.94
C GLU A 174 4.19 13.04 1.31
N ILE A 175 3.71 11.93 1.86
CA ILE A 175 2.39 11.82 2.45
C ILE A 175 2.54 11.79 3.95
N SER A 176 1.80 12.64 4.62
CA SER A 176 1.66 12.64 6.06
C SER A 176 0.25 12.29 6.46
N LEU A 177 0.14 11.23 7.24
CA LEU A 177 -1.07 10.87 7.94
C LEU A 177 -0.94 11.27 9.41
N LYS A 178 -1.76 12.20 9.87
CA LYS A 178 -1.90 12.48 11.31
C LYS A 178 -3.14 11.76 11.83
N HIS A 179 -2.96 11.01 12.90
CA HIS A 179 -4.06 10.37 13.61
C HIS A 179 -4.13 10.90 15.04
N ASN A 180 -5.22 11.59 15.37
CA ASN A 180 -5.42 12.12 16.71
C ASN A 180 -5.97 11.02 17.63
N HIS A 181 -5.10 10.37 18.42
CA HIS A 181 -5.52 9.30 19.31
C HIS A 181 -5.99 9.75 20.70
N PHE A 182 -5.91 11.05 21.05
CA PHE A 182 -6.24 11.53 22.39
C PHE A 182 -6.98 12.88 22.40
N LEU A 183 -8.29 12.83 22.23
CA LEU A 183 -9.18 13.79 22.89
C LEU A 183 -10.35 13.01 23.50
N VAL A 184 -10.22 12.69 24.78
CA VAL A 184 -11.26 12.08 25.63
C VAL A 184 -12.57 12.90 25.65
N ASN A 185 -12.58 14.12 25.07
CA ASN A 185 -13.72 15.01 25.02
C ASN A 185 -14.34 15.25 23.62
N GLN A 186 -13.81 14.66 22.55
CA GLN A 186 -14.41 14.79 21.20
C GLN A 186 -14.58 13.41 20.56
N LYS A 187 -15.82 13.04 20.24
CA LYS A 187 -16.21 11.75 19.65
C LYS A 187 -15.82 11.57 18.17
N GLU A 188 -14.91 12.39 17.65
CA GLU A 188 -14.63 12.43 16.22
C GLU A 188 -13.17 12.03 15.96
N TYR A 189 -13.01 10.90 15.28
CA TYR A 189 -11.74 10.52 14.68
C TYR A 189 -11.47 11.48 13.52
N HIS A 190 -10.42 12.28 13.63
CA HIS A 190 -9.97 13.15 12.54
C HIS A 190 -8.68 12.60 11.95
N TYR A 191 -8.74 12.27 10.65
CA TYR A 191 -7.58 11.94 9.85
C TYR A 191 -7.21 13.17 9.03
N GLU A 192 -6.04 13.75 9.30
CA GLU A 192 -5.49 14.77 8.41
C GLU A 192 -4.54 14.10 7.42
N PHE A 193 -4.77 14.37 6.14
CA PHE A 193 -3.93 13.93 5.04
C PHE A 193 -3.28 15.16 4.42
N GLU A 194 -1.95 15.20 4.44
CA GLU A 194 -1.14 16.22 3.78
C GLU A 194 -0.24 15.53 2.76
N CYS A 195 -0.28 15.97 1.51
CA CYS A 195 0.55 15.44 0.43
C CYS A 195 1.35 16.58 -0.20
N LEU A 196 2.67 16.44 -0.18
CA LEU A 196 3.62 17.36 -0.78
C LEU A 196 4.29 16.67 -1.98
N ILE A 197 4.27 17.34 -3.13
CA ILE A 197 4.85 16.83 -4.38
C ILE A 197 5.75 17.92 -4.95
N ASN A 198 7.04 17.62 -5.11
CA ASN A 198 8.04 18.67 -5.33
C ASN A 198 8.22 19.12 -6.79
N ASP A 199 7.83 18.34 -7.80
CA ASP A 199 7.90 18.74 -9.22
C ASP A 199 7.09 17.78 -10.12
N LEU A 200 5.79 18.05 -10.30
CA LEU A 200 4.89 17.21 -11.10
C LEU A 200 5.10 17.41 -12.61
N ASP A 201 5.97 16.60 -13.24
CA ASP A 201 6.15 16.56 -14.70
C ASP A 201 5.39 15.37 -15.32
N ILE A 202 4.25 15.68 -15.94
CA ILE A 202 3.39 14.70 -16.63
C ILE A 202 3.53 14.90 -18.15
N LYS A 203 3.88 13.83 -18.86
CA LYS A 203 3.99 13.80 -20.31
C LYS A 203 3.28 12.58 -20.87
N CYS A 204 2.21 12.80 -21.62
CA CYS A 204 1.47 11.72 -22.26
C CYS A 204 1.54 11.87 -23.78
N ASN A 205 1.76 10.77 -24.49
CA ASN A 205 1.53 10.71 -25.93
C ASN A 205 0.06 10.39 -26.25
N ILE A 206 -0.34 10.56 -27.52
CA ILE A 206 -1.74 10.38 -27.95
C ILE A 206 -2.25 8.96 -27.69
N GLU A 207 -1.42 7.94 -27.89
CA GLU A 207 -1.82 6.55 -27.68
C GLU A 207 -2.01 6.23 -26.20
N GLN A 208 -1.13 6.75 -25.34
CA GLN A 208 -1.29 6.67 -23.88
C GLN A 208 -2.58 7.36 -23.43
N ILE A 209 -2.90 8.54 -23.97
CA ILE A 209 -4.15 9.24 -23.67
C ILE A 209 -5.36 8.37 -24.04
N ARG A 210 -5.36 7.72 -25.22
CA ARG A 210 -6.46 6.83 -25.63
C ARG A 210 -6.65 5.67 -24.65
N ILE A 211 -5.56 5.03 -24.23
CA ILE A 211 -5.62 3.92 -23.27
C ILE A 211 -6.12 4.39 -21.92
N LEU A 212 -5.60 5.51 -21.40
CA LEU A 212 -6.06 6.09 -20.13
C LEU A 212 -7.55 6.44 -20.17
N ILE A 213 -8.05 6.97 -21.28
CA ILE A 213 -9.49 7.23 -21.47
C ILE A 213 -10.27 5.92 -21.43
N ASN A 214 -9.81 4.87 -22.11
CA ASN A 214 -10.48 3.56 -22.08
C ASN A 214 -10.53 2.99 -20.65
N ILE A 215 -9.42 3.05 -19.90
CA ILE A 215 -9.36 2.61 -18.49
C ILE A 215 -10.37 3.38 -17.64
N LEU A 216 -10.43 4.71 -17.79
CA LEU A 216 -11.38 5.56 -17.05
C LEU A 216 -12.83 5.27 -17.42
N HIS A 217 -13.11 4.96 -18.69
CA HIS A 217 -14.47 4.63 -19.15
C HIS A 217 -14.96 3.31 -18.53
N TYR A 218 -14.08 2.32 -18.40
CA TYR A 218 -14.36 1.09 -17.67
C TYR A 218 -14.65 1.35 -16.18
N GLN A 219 -13.90 2.24 -15.52
CA GLN A 219 -14.14 2.58 -14.10
C GLN A 219 -15.42 3.39 -13.86
N MET A 220 -15.86 4.22 -14.80
CA MET A 220 -17.17 4.91 -14.70
C MET A 220 -18.35 3.93 -14.76
N LEU A 221 -18.18 2.77 -15.41
CA LEU A 221 -19.18 1.70 -15.42
C LEU A 221 -19.15 0.88 -14.12
N ILE A 222 -17.99 0.78 -13.47
CA ILE A 222 -17.77 0.04 -12.21
C ILE A 222 -17.97 0.93 -10.97
N SER A 223 -18.23 2.24 -11.13
CA SER A 223 -18.42 3.14 -9.99
C SER A 223 -19.62 2.69 -9.15
N ASP A 224 -19.31 2.35 -7.91
CA ASP A 224 -20.18 1.89 -6.82
C ASP A 224 -21.62 2.45 -6.87
N PRO A 225 -22.66 1.60 -7.06
CA PRO A 225 -24.05 2.04 -7.05
C PRO A 225 -24.52 2.59 -5.70
N SER A 226 -23.75 2.38 -4.62
CA SER A 226 -24.03 2.90 -3.28
C SER A 226 -23.40 4.27 -3.00
N ARG A 227 -22.58 4.81 -3.92
CA ARG A 227 -22.06 6.18 -3.80
C ARG A 227 -23.24 7.16 -3.90
N PRO A 228 -23.54 7.97 -2.88
CA PRO A 228 -24.61 8.96 -3.00
C PRO A 228 -24.25 9.89 -4.15
N LYS A 229 -25.10 9.93 -5.17
CA LYS A 229 -25.09 10.95 -6.23
C LYS A 229 -25.49 12.28 -5.61
N SER A 230 -24.68 12.80 -4.68
CA SER A 230 -24.85 14.15 -4.19
C SER A 230 -24.70 15.06 -5.40
N LYS A 231 -25.81 15.64 -5.87
CA LYS A 231 -25.78 16.71 -6.85
C LYS A 231 -24.82 17.75 -6.31
N ILE A 232 -23.65 17.87 -6.96
CA ILE A 232 -22.68 18.91 -6.63
C ILE A 232 -23.43 20.22 -6.77
N SER A 233 -23.70 20.88 -5.64
CA SER A 233 -24.36 22.18 -5.68
C SER A 233 -23.37 23.16 -6.31
N LYS A 234 -23.86 24.15 -7.05
CA LYS A 234 -23.01 25.19 -7.67
C LYS A 234 -22.12 25.92 -6.65
N GLN A 235 -22.39 25.79 -5.35
CA GLN A 235 -21.60 26.36 -4.27
C GLN A 235 -20.35 25.52 -3.95
N THR A 236 -20.44 24.18 -3.98
CA THR A 236 -19.30 23.29 -3.68
C THR A 236 -18.21 23.38 -4.74
N ALA A 237 -18.60 23.53 -6.01
CA ALA A 237 -17.65 23.67 -7.12
C ALA A 237 -16.83 24.99 -7.06
N ARG A 238 -17.35 26.05 -6.43
CA ARG A 238 -16.61 27.32 -6.29
C ARG A 238 -15.52 27.29 -5.23
N ILE A 239 -15.57 26.34 -4.30
CA ILE A 239 -14.62 26.24 -3.18
C ILE A 239 -13.33 25.53 -3.62
N TRP A 240 -13.39 24.66 -4.63
CA TRP A 240 -12.21 23.93 -5.12
C TRP A 240 -11.30 24.74 -6.06
N TRP A 241 -11.77 25.90 -6.54
CA TRP A 241 -11.04 26.78 -7.47
C TRP A 241 -10.62 28.11 -6.84
N ARG A 242 -10.52 28.16 -5.51
CA ARG A 242 -9.93 29.29 -4.78
C ARG A 242 -8.71 28.84 -4.01
#